data_AF-A0A3D4ZV75-F1
#
_entry.id   AF-A0A3D4ZV75-F1
#
_cell.length_a   1.000
_cell.length_b   1.000
_cell.length_c   1.000
_cell.angle_alpha   90.00
_cell.angle_beta   90.00
_cell.angle_gamma   90.00
#
_symmetry.space_group_name_H-M   'P 1'
#
loop_
_entity.id
_entity.type
_entity.pdbx_description
1 polymer ?
#
loop_
_entity_poly.entity_id
_entity_poly.type
_entity_poly.pdbx_seq_one_letter_code
_entity_poly.pdbx_strand_id
1 'polypeptide(L)'
;MGAAVQDGRIRKPAAVKQVRKAEMGFAEALRLRDAGEAGEAARAMARATAHWTRATWIEFLEDDVIGVEQPPAYRPTQEDSD
;
A
#
# COMPACT_ATOMS: atom_id res chain seq x y z
N MET A 1 12.64 6.15 -5.94
CA MET A 1 11.90 6.31 -4.67
C MET A 1 10.77 7.27 -4.97
N GLY A 2 9.53 6.92 -4.63
CA GLY A 2 8.39 7.80 -4.85
C GLY A 2 8.46 9.05 -3.98
N ALA A 3 7.83 10.11 -4.47
CA ALA A 3 7.88 11.47 -3.90
C ALA A 3 7.57 11.51 -2.40
N ALA A 4 6.64 10.68 -1.91
CA ALA A 4 6.24 10.66 -0.49
C ALA A 4 7.35 10.22 0.48
N VAL A 5 8.27 9.33 0.05
CA VAL A 5 9.43 8.92 0.86
C VAL A 5 10.55 9.96 0.76
N GLN A 6 10.70 10.58 -0.42
CA GLN A 6 11.73 11.60 -0.67
C GLN A 6 11.45 12.92 0.06
N ASP A 7 10.17 13.29 0.19
CA ASP A 7 9.73 14.50 0.90
C ASP A 7 9.79 14.36 2.43
N GLY A 8 10.30 13.23 2.95
CA GLY A 8 10.45 12.98 4.39
C GLY A 8 9.13 12.83 5.15
N ARG A 9 8.00 12.69 4.46
CA ARG A 9 6.66 12.56 5.06
C ARG A 9 6.37 11.15 5.57
N ILE A 10 6.96 10.13 4.95
CA ILE A 10 6.91 8.73 5.41
C ILE A 10 8.30 8.32 5.88
N ARG A 11 8.45 8.03 7.17
CA ARG A 11 9.74 7.83 7.83
C ARG A 11 9.84 6.49 8.53
N LYS A 12 8.74 5.96 9.08
CA LYS A 12 8.75 4.69 9.79
C LYS A 12 9.20 3.58 8.83
N PRO A 13 10.20 2.76 9.18
CA PRO A 13 10.72 1.73 8.27
C PRO A 13 9.63 0.77 7.75
N ALA A 14 8.66 0.44 8.60
CA ALA A 14 7.51 -0.38 8.21
C ALA A 14 6.62 0.31 7.17
N ALA A 15 6.33 1.61 7.33
CA ALA A 15 5.58 2.38 6.34
C ALA A 15 6.36 2.51 5.02
N VAL A 16 7.68 2.78 5.07
CA VAL A 16 8.54 2.83 3.88
C VAL A 16 8.51 1.51 3.10
N LYS A 17 8.53 0.37 3.79
CA LYS A 17 8.41 -0.95 3.15
C LYS A 17 7.09 -1.09 2.39
N GLN A 18 5.99 -0.62 2.96
CA GLN A 18 4.67 -0.65 2.32
C GLN A 18 4.60 0.30 1.11
N VAL A 19 5.15 1.52 1.21
CA VAL A 19 5.20 2.45 0.08
C VAL A 19 5.94 1.85 -1.12
N ARG A 20 7.08 1.18 -0.89
CA ARG A 20 7.80 0.50 -1.98
C ARG A 20 6.96 -0.56 -2.69
N LYS A 21 6.19 -1.35 -1.92
CA LYS A 21 5.25 -2.33 -2.50
C LYS A 21 4.14 -1.64 -3.30
N ALA A 22 3.59 -0.54 -2.79
CA ALA A 22 2.58 0.24 -3.48
C ALA A 22 3.11 0.81 -4.81
N GLU A 23 4.32 1.40 -4.81
CA GLU A 23 4.98 1.92 -6.01
C GLU A 23 5.14 0.86 -7.10
N MET A 24 5.65 -0.32 -6.73
CA MET A 24 5.78 -1.44 -7.66
C MET A 24 4.42 -1.88 -8.22
N GLY A 25 3.41 -1.97 -7.36
CA GLY A 25 2.06 -2.36 -7.77
C GLY A 25 1.39 -1.32 -8.68
N PHE A 26 1.59 -0.03 -8.45
CA PHE A 26 1.08 1.03 -9.32
C PHE A 26 1.77 1.02 -10.68
N ALA A 27 3.09 0.82 -10.72
CA ALA A 27 3.82 0.69 -11.98
C ALA A 27 3.31 -0.50 -12.80
N GLU A 28 3.06 -1.63 -12.14
CA GLU A 28 2.51 -2.81 -12.81
C GLU A 28 1.07 -2.59 -13.29
N ALA A 29 0.22 -1.94 -12.50
CA ALA A 29 -1.14 -1.59 -12.90
C ALA A 29 -1.16 -0.71 -14.16
N LEU A 30 -0.26 0.28 -14.24
CA LEU A 30 -0.11 1.12 -15.43
C LEU A 30 0.35 0.30 -16.64
N ARG A 31 1.35 -0.57 -16.47
CA ARG A 31 1.84 -1.47 -17.52
C ARG A 31 0.73 -2.37 -18.08
N LEU A 32 -0.06 -2.99 -17.20
CA LEU A 32 -1.18 -3.86 -17.56
C LEU A 32 -2.30 -3.09 -18.27
N ARG A 33 -2.61 -1.87 -17.79
CA ARG A 33 -3.56 -0.99 -18.45
C ARG A 33 -3.14 -0.67 -19.87
N ASP A 34 -1.87 -0.30 -20.07
CA ASP A 34 -1.33 0.07 -21.37
C ASP A 34 -1.26 -1.14 -22.33
N ALA A 35 -1.20 -2.36 -21.78
CA ALA A 35 -1.32 -3.61 -22.54
C ALA A 35 -2.78 -4.03 -22.85
N GLY A 36 -3.78 -3.27 -22.38
CA GLY A 36 -5.20 -3.59 -22.57
C GLY A 36 -5.76 -4.64 -21.60
N GLU A 37 -4.96 -5.08 -20.61
CA GLU A 37 -5.35 -6.09 -19.61
C GLU A 37 -6.11 -5.45 -18.44
N ALA A 38 -7.28 -4.87 -18.73
CA ALA A 38 -8.02 -4.05 -17.77
C ALA A 38 -8.35 -4.78 -16.45
N GLY A 39 -8.67 -6.08 -16.49
CA GLY A 39 -8.98 -6.87 -15.31
C GLY A 39 -7.79 -7.07 -14.37
N GLU A 40 -6.62 -7.40 -14.92
CA GLU A 40 -5.40 -7.55 -14.15
C GLU A 40 -4.87 -6.20 -13.66
N ALA A 41 -5.01 -5.15 -14.48
CA ALA A 41 -4.69 -3.78 -14.07
C ALA A 41 -5.51 -3.37 -12.83
N ALA A 42 -6.82 -3.65 -12.81
CA ALA A 42 -7.67 -3.35 -11.66
C ALA A 42 -7.25 -4.13 -10.40
N ARG A 43 -6.89 -5.40 -10.54
CA ARG A 43 -6.39 -6.23 -9.42
C ARG A 43 -5.06 -5.72 -8.88
N ALA A 44 -4.11 -5.40 -9.76
CA ALA A 44 -2.82 -4.83 -9.38
C ALA A 44 -3.00 -3.48 -8.66
N MET A 45 -3.91 -2.64 -9.17
CA MET A 45 -4.26 -1.35 -8.58
C MET A 45 -4.84 -1.49 -7.17
N ALA A 46 -5.76 -2.46 -6.97
CA ALA A 46 -6.36 -2.72 -5.66
C ALA A 46 -5.30 -3.15 -4.62
N ARG A 47 -4.41 -4.09 -4.97
CA ARG A 47 -3.31 -4.53 -4.09
C ARG A 47 -2.34 -3.38 -3.76
N ALA A 48 -1.97 -2.58 -4.75
CA ALA A 48 -1.10 -1.42 -4.56
C ALA A 48 -1.73 -0.39 -3.60
N THR A 49 -3.03 -0.16 -3.74
CA THR A 49 -3.79 0.75 -2.87
C THR A 49 -3.86 0.23 -1.43
N ALA A 50 -4.02 -1.09 -1.23
CA ALA A 50 -3.98 -1.69 0.10
C ALA A 50 -2.64 -1.43 0.82
N HIS A 51 -1.52 -1.57 0.10
CA HIS A 51 -0.20 -1.22 0.64
C HIS A 51 -0.05 0.27 0.94
N TRP A 52 -0.57 1.14 0.08
CA TRP A 52 -0.58 2.59 0.33
C TRP A 52 -1.36 2.93 1.60
N THR A 53 -2.59 2.41 1.74
CA THR A 53 -3.42 2.60 2.94
C THR A 53 -2.75 2.08 4.20
N ARG A 54 -2.05 0.94 4.13
CA ARG A 54 -1.29 0.41 5.26
C ARG A 54 -0.11 1.31 5.61
N ALA A 55 0.60 1.85 4.61
CA ALA A 55 1.69 2.79 4.85
C ALA A 55 1.23 4.05 5.57
N THR A 56 0.12 4.64 5.13
CA THR A 56 -0.43 5.86 5.75
C THR A 56 -1.01 5.59 7.13
N TRP A 57 -1.58 4.41 7.36
CA TRP A 57 -1.99 3.99 8.70
C TRP A 57 -0.80 3.94 9.67
N ILE A 58 0.25 3.21 9.30
CA ILE A 58 1.45 3.05 10.14
C ILE A 58 2.09 4.41 10.41
N GLU A 59 2.27 5.24 9.38
CA GLU A 59 2.96 6.52 9.55
C GLU A 59 2.16 7.51 10.39
N PHE A 60 0.86 7.66 10.13
CA PHE A 60 0.09 8.81 10.60
C PHE A 60 -1.06 8.49 11.54
N LEU A 61 -1.57 7.25 11.56
CA LEU A 61 -2.82 6.95 12.28
C LEU A 61 -2.59 6.10 13.53
N GLU A 62 -1.66 5.15 13.46
CA GLU A 62 -1.42 4.18 14.53
C GLU A 62 -1.07 4.86 15.86
N ASP A 63 -0.07 5.74 15.84
CA ASP A 63 0.42 6.40 17.07
C ASP A 63 -0.26 7.75 17.31
N ASP A 64 -0.57 8.51 16.25
CA ASP A 64 -0.90 9.94 16.37
C ASP A 64 -2.42 10.22 16.42
N VAL A 65 -3.28 9.28 15.99
CA VAL A 65 -4.73 9.55 15.85
C VAL A 65 -5.60 8.51 16.55
N ILE A 66 -5.28 7.22 16.40
CA ILE A 66 -6.17 6.13 16.78
C ILE A 66 -5.73 5.49 18.11
N GLY A 67 -4.42 5.46 18.41
CA GLY A 67 -3.88 4.94 19.66
C GLY A 67 -4.17 3.45 19.89
N VAL A 68 -4.59 2.73 18.84
CA VAL A 68 -4.82 1.29 18.85
C VAL A 68 -4.26 0.67 17.57
N GLU A 69 -3.81 -0.58 17.70
CA GLU A 69 -3.27 -1.39 16.60
C GLU A 69 -4.31 -1.56 15.49
N GLN A 70 -3.85 -1.67 14.23
CA GLN A 70 -4.76 -1.82 13.08
C GLN A 70 -5.66 -3.04 13.28
N PRO A 71 -7.00 -2.89 13.24
CA PRO A 71 -7.88 -4.04 13.38
C PRO A 71 -7.66 -5.00 12.22
N PRO A 72 -7.74 -6.33 12.47
CA PRO A 72 -7.61 -7.32 11.42
C PRO A 72 -8.68 -7.10 10.34
N ALA A 73 -8.35 -7.44 9.09
CA ALA A 73 -9.30 -7.34 8.00
C ALA A 73 -10.57 -8.13 8.34
N TYR A 74 -11.75 -7.51 8.18
CA TYR A 74 -13.05 -8.15 8.40
C TYR A 74 -13.24 -9.43 7.57
N ARG A 75 -12.52 -9.53 6.45
CA ARG A 75 -12.38 -10.74 5.64
C ARG A 75 -10.91 -10.90 5.20
N PRO A 76 -10.11 -11.68 5.95
CA PRO A 76 -8.70 -11.89 5.61
C PRO A 76 -8.58 -12.56 4.24
N THR A 77 -7.61 -12.12 3.44
CA THR A 77 -7.22 -12.83 2.23
C THR A 77 -6.18 -13.90 2.57
N GLN A 78 -5.95 -14.89 1.70
CA GLN A 78 -4.92 -15.91 1.94
C GLN A 78 -3.51 -15.32 2.08
N GLU A 79 -3.27 -14.12 1.54
CA GLU A 79 -2.00 -13.39 1.67
C GLU A 79 -1.78 -12.74 3.06
N ASP A 80 -2.82 -12.70 3.91
CA ASP A 80 -2.77 -12.10 5.25
C ASP A 80 -2.45 -13.11 6.38
N SER A 81 -2.25 -14.38 6.05
CA SER A 81 -2.07 -15.49 7.00
C SER A 81 -0.61 -15.93 7.22
N ASP A 82 0.36 -15.33 6.51
CA ASP A 82 1.81 -15.65 6.60
C ASP A 82 2.62 -14.52 7.26
#